data_AF-A0A8T4KUN9-F1
#
_entry.id   AF-A0A8T4KUN9-F1
#
_cell.length_a   1.000
_cell.length_b   1.000
_cell.length_c   1.000
_cell.angle_alpha   90.00
_cell.angle_beta   90.00
_cell.angle_gamma   90.00
#
_symmetry.space_group_name_H-M   'P 1'
#
loop_
_entity.id
_entity.type
_entity.pdbx_description
1 polymer ?
#
loop_
_entity_poly.entity_id
_entity_poly.type
_entity_poly.pdbx_seq_one_letter_code
_entity_poly.pdbx_strand_id
1 'polypeptide(L)'
;MEKQKEGRGPKREKAEKKNRLSAEEIMDLLTEQKKTDRKIKEELEGMGKSFVALILIRPEKYQLVRGSLLKFFSGKENLPGIFVTTNMPYGKLVEELEKQGTRTDKIKFIDLISRIGSYSVKENRNADFLEAPTELTDLMLSIEKSAKQIHGKKFLIIDSVSTLLIYNEAPTIEKFVHSLIGKLSTEETKTALLVSESEETKAIVHTISHFCDKVVRVQ
;
A
#
# COMPACT_ATOMS: atom_id res chain seq x y z
N MET A 1 -71.78 5.92 26.61
CA MET A 1 -71.18 4.91 25.71
C MET A 1 -70.79 5.60 24.43
N GLU A 2 -69.59 5.60 23.86
CA GLU A 2 -68.23 5.20 24.26
C GLU A 2 -67.36 5.77 23.12
N LYS A 3 -66.27 6.50 23.43
CA LYS A 3 -65.39 7.11 22.42
C LYS A 3 -64.50 6.03 21.79
N GLN A 4 -64.62 5.79 20.48
CA GLN A 4 -63.64 4.99 19.72
C GLN A 4 -62.30 5.73 19.66
N LYS A 5 -61.28 5.17 20.33
CA LYS A 5 -59.87 5.50 20.10
C LYS A 5 -59.35 4.58 19.00
N GLU A 6 -59.15 5.11 17.81
CA GLU A 6 -58.38 4.43 16.77
C GLU A 6 -56.93 4.25 17.24
N GLY A 7 -56.53 2.98 17.40
CA GLY A 7 -55.19 2.59 17.80
C GLY A 7 -54.18 2.93 16.71
N ARG A 8 -53.29 3.88 17.00
CA ARG A 8 -51.99 3.99 16.32
C ARG A 8 -51.18 2.73 16.64
N GLY A 9 -51.23 1.75 15.74
CA GLY A 9 -50.54 0.48 15.91
C GLY A 9 -48.99 0.60 15.94
N PRO A 10 -48.29 -0.40 16.51
CA PRO A 10 -46.85 -0.42 16.78
C PRO A 10 -45.95 -0.57 15.53
N LYS A 11 -46.44 -0.18 14.34
CA LYS A 11 -45.73 -0.38 13.07
C LYS A 11 -44.72 0.74 12.74
N ARG A 12 -44.85 1.94 13.33
CA ARG A 12 -43.89 3.05 13.09
C ARG A 12 -42.61 2.96 13.92
N GLU A 13 -42.67 2.48 15.17
CA GLU A 13 -41.48 2.34 16.03
C GLU A 13 -40.53 1.20 15.63
N LYS A 14 -41.02 0.19 14.89
CA LYS A 14 -40.20 -0.95 14.46
C LYS A 14 -39.36 -0.66 13.21
N ALA A 15 -39.65 0.40 12.46
CA ALA A 15 -38.89 0.77 11.27
C ALA A 15 -37.65 1.64 11.60
N GLU A 16 -37.69 2.43 12.67
CA GLU A 16 -36.61 3.36 13.03
C GLU A 16 -35.47 2.74 13.86
N LYS A 17 -35.69 1.57 14.47
CA LYS A 17 -34.67 0.88 15.30
C LYS A 17 -33.67 0.03 14.52
N LYS A 18 -33.78 -0.08 13.19
CA LYS A 18 -32.99 -1.05 12.40
C LYS A 18 -31.66 -0.51 11.83
N ASN A 19 -31.24 0.70 12.19
CA ASN A 19 -30.02 1.29 11.61
C ASN A 19 -29.23 2.20 12.56
N ARG A 20 -29.25 1.95 13.87
CA ARG A 20 -28.38 2.64 14.83
C ARG A 20 -27.18 1.75 15.14
N LEU A 21 -26.00 2.17 14.65
CA LEU A 21 -24.72 1.61 15.06
C LEU A 21 -24.57 1.76 16.58
N SER A 22 -24.09 0.71 17.24
CA SER A 22 -23.69 0.72 18.64
C SER A 22 -22.48 1.63 18.86
N ALA A 23 -22.28 2.06 20.11
CA ALA A 23 -21.11 2.86 20.47
C ALA A 23 -19.79 2.13 20.16
N GLU A 24 -19.76 0.80 20.30
CA GLU A 24 -18.60 -0.03 19.96
C GLU A 24 -18.35 -0.07 18.45
N GLU A 25 -19.38 -0.23 17.62
CA GLU A 25 -19.26 -0.16 16.16
C GLU A 25 -18.81 1.23 15.69
N ILE A 26 -19.29 2.29 16.34
CA ILE A 26 -18.84 3.66 16.06
C ILE A 26 -17.37 3.82 16.43
N MET A 27 -16.94 3.33 17.59
CA MET A 27 -15.54 3.40 18.03
C MET A 27 -14.60 2.59 17.15
N ASP A 28 -15.02 1.39 16.69
CA ASP A 28 -14.26 0.60 15.71
C ASP A 28 -14.07 1.36 14.40
N LEU A 29 -15.15 1.96 13.87
CA LEU A 29 -15.12 2.78 12.64
C LEU A 29 -14.22 4.03 12.77
N LEU A 30 -14.00 4.51 14.00
CA LEU A 30 -13.18 5.67 14.31
C LEU A 30 -11.71 5.34 14.59
N THR A 31 -11.32 4.06 14.57
CA THR A 31 -9.90 3.68 14.70
C THR A 31 -9.08 4.30 13.56
N GLU A 32 -7.84 4.70 13.87
CA GLU A 32 -6.93 5.29 12.87
C GLU A 32 -6.66 4.32 11.70
N GLN A 33 -6.67 3.01 11.96
CA GLN A 33 -6.56 1.99 10.92
C GLN A 33 -7.75 2.06 9.95
N LYS A 34 -9.01 2.07 10.44
CA LYS A 34 -10.19 2.11 9.57
C LYS A 34 -10.28 3.41 8.77
N LYS A 35 -9.90 4.54 9.38
CA LYS A 35 -9.80 5.83 8.66
C LYS A 35 -8.78 5.76 7.53
N THR A 36 -7.61 5.16 7.79
CA THR A 36 -6.55 5.00 6.78
C THR A 36 -7.00 4.06 5.67
N ASP A 37 -7.60 2.91 6.00
CA ASP A 37 -8.15 1.95 5.03
C ASP A 37 -9.19 2.62 4.12
N ARG A 38 -10.10 3.42 4.71
CA ARG A 38 -11.12 4.17 3.97
C ARG A 38 -10.50 5.20 3.05
N LYS A 39 -9.52 5.97 3.52
CA LYS A 39 -8.83 6.98 2.71
C LYS A 39 -8.10 6.36 1.52
N ILE A 40 -7.33 5.29 1.74
CA ILE A 40 -6.66 4.57 0.65
C ILE A 40 -7.67 4.05 -0.36
N LYS A 41 -8.79 3.48 0.11
CA LYS A 41 -9.87 3.04 -0.76
C LYS A 41 -10.45 4.19 -1.59
N GLU A 42 -10.83 5.30 -0.94
CA GLU A 42 -11.44 6.46 -1.62
C GLU A 42 -10.52 7.06 -2.69
N GLU A 43 -9.21 7.06 -2.45
CA GLU A 43 -8.25 7.69 -3.37
C GLU A 43 -7.83 6.77 -4.52
N LEU A 44 -7.81 5.45 -4.32
CA LEU A 44 -7.29 4.48 -5.30
C LEU A 44 -8.36 3.64 -6.01
N GLU A 45 -9.55 3.51 -5.44
CA GLU A 45 -10.64 2.76 -6.07
C GLU A 45 -11.14 3.48 -7.33
N GLY A 46 -11.36 2.73 -8.40
CA GLY A 46 -11.86 3.29 -9.66
C GLY A 46 -10.81 3.96 -10.55
N MET A 47 -9.54 4.04 -10.12
CA MET A 47 -8.44 4.60 -10.94
C MET A 47 -8.10 3.80 -12.21
N GLY A 48 -8.81 2.71 -12.50
CA GLY A 48 -8.61 1.87 -13.68
C GLY A 48 -7.74 0.65 -13.40
N LYS A 49 -7.23 0.04 -14.48
CA LYS A 49 -6.48 -1.22 -14.42
C LYS A 49 -4.97 -1.02 -14.22
N SER A 50 -4.46 0.17 -14.55
CA SER A 50 -3.05 0.53 -14.43
C SER A 50 -2.99 1.97 -13.96
N PHE A 51 -2.18 2.25 -12.95
CA PHE A 51 -1.90 3.61 -12.48
C PHE A 51 -0.63 3.61 -11.63
N VAL A 52 -0.09 4.80 -11.41
CA VAL A 52 1.00 5.08 -10.47
C VAL A 52 0.54 6.11 -9.45
N ALA A 53 0.50 5.71 -8.19
CA ALA A 53 0.17 6.58 -7.07
C ALA A 53 1.42 6.85 -6.23
N LEU A 54 1.71 8.14 -6.03
CA LEU A 54 2.70 8.60 -5.07
C LEU A 54 2.03 8.77 -3.70
N ILE A 55 2.43 7.95 -2.73
CA ILE A 55 1.86 7.94 -1.39
C ILE A 55 2.81 8.67 -0.45
N LEU A 56 2.42 9.87 -0.04
CA LEU A 56 3.16 10.72 0.90
C LEU A 56 2.65 10.43 2.31
N ILE A 57 3.54 10.01 3.20
CA ILE A 57 3.20 9.44 4.50
C ILE A 57 3.92 10.19 5.61
N ARG A 58 3.19 10.57 6.67
CA ARG A 58 3.83 11.00 7.92
C ARG A 58 4.51 9.81 8.61
N PRO A 59 5.73 9.95 9.17
CA PRO A 59 6.47 8.83 9.77
C PRO A 59 5.66 8.00 10.77
N GLU A 60 4.80 8.63 11.57
CA GLU A 60 4.00 7.96 12.60
C GLU A 60 2.90 7.07 12.02
N LYS A 61 2.52 7.28 10.76
CA LYS A 61 1.47 6.51 10.06
C LYS A 61 2.02 5.44 9.13
N TYR A 62 3.34 5.29 9.06
CA TYR A 62 3.99 4.48 8.04
C TYR A 62 3.53 3.01 8.04
N GLN A 63 3.53 2.38 9.22
CA GLN A 63 3.05 0.99 9.37
C GLN A 63 1.57 0.85 9.02
N LEU A 64 0.73 1.80 9.45
CA LEU A 64 -0.71 1.80 9.17
C LEU A 64 -0.97 1.89 7.66
N VAL A 65 -0.31 2.83 6.97
CA VAL A 65 -0.48 3.04 5.53
C VAL A 65 0.00 1.84 4.73
N ARG A 66 1.15 1.27 5.09
CA ARG A 66 1.66 0.04 4.45
C ARG A 66 0.67 -1.11 4.58
N GLY A 67 0.15 -1.34 5.80
CA GLY A 67 -0.87 -2.34 6.05
C GLY A 67 -2.15 -2.08 5.25
N SER A 68 -2.63 -0.83 5.20
CA SER A 68 -3.82 -0.43 4.42
C SER A 68 -3.64 -0.65 2.92
N LEU A 69 -2.48 -0.31 2.35
CA LEU A 69 -2.19 -0.53 0.93
C LEU A 69 -2.17 -2.01 0.58
N LEU A 70 -1.53 -2.83 1.41
CA LEU A 70 -1.53 -4.28 1.22
C LEU A 70 -2.94 -4.88 1.37
N LYS A 71 -3.69 -4.49 2.40
CA LYS A 71 -5.10 -4.89 2.56
C LYS A 71 -5.95 -4.48 1.36
N PHE A 72 -5.71 -3.31 0.79
CA PHE A 72 -6.41 -2.85 -0.40
C PHE A 72 -6.07 -3.72 -1.62
N PHE A 73 -4.79 -3.86 -1.97
CA PHE A 73 -4.39 -4.59 -3.18
C PHE A 73 -4.51 -6.11 -3.04
N SER A 74 -3.93 -6.73 -2.02
CA SER A 74 -3.89 -8.20 -1.86
C SER A 74 -5.15 -8.78 -1.20
N GLY A 75 -5.85 -7.97 -0.41
CA GLY A 75 -7.09 -8.34 0.25
C GLY A 75 -8.32 -8.02 -0.60
N LYS A 76 -8.67 -6.73 -0.68
CA LYS A 76 -9.90 -6.26 -1.30
C LYS A 76 -9.92 -6.47 -2.82
N GLU A 77 -8.86 -6.08 -3.52
CA GLU A 77 -8.75 -6.31 -4.97
C GLU A 77 -8.29 -7.73 -5.31
N ASN A 78 -7.79 -8.48 -4.31
CA ASN A 78 -7.29 -9.86 -4.45
C ASN A 78 -6.25 -10.00 -5.58
N LEU A 79 -5.43 -8.98 -5.77
CA LEU A 79 -4.39 -8.95 -6.79
C LEU A 79 -3.12 -9.65 -6.28
N PRO A 80 -2.46 -10.48 -7.11
CA PRO A 80 -1.06 -10.81 -6.88
C PRO A 80 -0.19 -9.57 -7.08
N GLY A 81 1.01 -9.57 -6.51
CA GLY A 81 1.88 -8.41 -6.70
C GLY A 81 3.29 -8.56 -6.19
N ILE A 82 4.02 -7.48 -6.33
CA ILE A 82 5.42 -7.34 -5.95
C ILE A 82 5.50 -6.33 -4.82
N PHE A 83 6.25 -6.67 -3.78
CA PHE A 83 6.54 -5.75 -2.68
C PHE A 83 8.05 -5.58 -2.55
N VAL A 84 8.53 -4.39 -2.83
CA VAL A 84 9.94 -4.02 -2.64
C VAL A 84 10.08 -3.42 -1.25
N THR A 85 10.96 -4.00 -0.43
CA THR A 85 11.31 -3.45 0.88
C THR A 85 12.75 -2.97 0.93
N THR A 86 12.93 -1.73 1.38
CA THR A 86 14.24 -1.07 1.50
C THR A 86 14.52 -0.60 2.91
N ASN A 87 13.53 -0.63 3.81
CA ASN A 87 13.61 -0.13 5.18
C ASN A 87 13.32 -1.19 6.26
N MET A 88 12.86 -2.39 5.88
CA MET A 88 12.52 -3.46 6.83
C MET A 88 12.95 -4.82 6.28
N PRO A 89 13.75 -5.60 7.02
CA PRO A 89 14.09 -6.96 6.63
C PRO A 89 12.84 -7.80 6.38
N TYR A 90 12.82 -8.58 5.29
CA TYR A 90 11.71 -9.41 4.84
C TYR A 90 11.10 -10.26 5.97
N GLY A 91 11.94 -10.93 6.77
CA GLY A 91 11.45 -11.78 7.86
C GLY A 91 10.61 -11.00 8.89
N LYS A 92 11.07 -9.81 9.27
CA LYS A 92 10.36 -8.91 10.19
C LYS A 92 9.09 -8.35 9.54
N LEU A 93 9.17 -7.97 8.27
CA LEU A 93 8.03 -7.46 7.51
C LEU A 93 6.90 -8.49 7.43
N VAL A 94 7.22 -9.73 7.04
CA VAL A 94 6.22 -10.81 6.95
C VAL A 94 5.62 -11.11 8.32
N GLU A 95 6.43 -11.20 9.38
CA GLU A 95 5.93 -11.41 10.74
C GLU A 95 4.94 -10.29 11.16
N GLU A 96 5.26 -9.02 10.86
CA GLU A 96 4.38 -7.89 11.16
C GLU A 96 3.06 -7.98 10.36
N LEU A 97 3.13 -8.32 9.08
CA LEU A 97 1.97 -8.44 8.20
C LEU A 97 1.04 -9.60 8.61
N GLU A 98 1.61 -10.74 8.99
CA GLU A 98 0.87 -11.91 9.47
C GLU A 98 0.15 -11.60 10.78
N LYS A 99 0.80 -10.92 11.74
CA LYS A 99 0.16 -10.44 12.98
C LYS A 99 -1.02 -9.50 12.71
N GLN A 100 -0.99 -8.75 11.60
CA GLN A 100 -2.06 -7.87 11.17
C GLN A 100 -3.16 -8.58 10.35
N GLY A 101 -3.04 -9.89 10.13
CA GLY A 101 -3.96 -10.69 9.31
C GLY A 101 -3.87 -10.38 7.80
N THR A 102 -2.76 -9.79 7.35
CA THR A 102 -2.53 -9.48 5.94
C THR A 102 -2.03 -10.72 5.21
N ARG A 103 -2.72 -11.11 4.14
CA ARG A 103 -2.30 -12.24 3.31
C ARG A 103 -1.08 -11.87 2.46
N THR A 104 -0.06 -12.71 2.51
CA THR A 104 1.22 -12.55 1.81
C THR A 104 1.47 -13.66 0.76
N ASP A 105 0.57 -14.62 0.61
CA ASP A 105 0.71 -15.82 -0.23
C ASP A 105 0.85 -15.53 -1.73
N LYS A 106 0.34 -14.38 -2.18
CA LYS A 106 0.39 -13.94 -3.59
C LYS A 106 1.38 -12.79 -3.83
N ILE A 107 2.29 -12.57 -2.88
CA ILE A 107 3.23 -11.46 -2.93
C ILE A 107 4.64 -11.99 -3.16
N LYS A 108 5.28 -11.53 -4.24
CA LYS A 108 6.70 -11.70 -4.46
C LYS A 108 7.43 -10.53 -3.80
N PHE A 109 8.27 -10.82 -2.81
CA PHE A 109 9.05 -9.81 -2.11
C PHE A 109 10.41 -9.62 -2.78
N ILE A 110 10.89 -8.38 -2.78
CA ILE A 110 12.26 -8.01 -3.17
C ILE A 110 12.84 -7.22 -2.00
N ASP A 111 13.86 -7.77 -1.35
CA ASP A 111 14.46 -7.23 -0.13
C ASP A 111 15.86 -6.68 -0.43
N LEU A 112 16.05 -5.40 -0.12
CA LEU A 112 17.31 -4.68 -0.34
C LEU A 112 18.07 -4.39 0.96
N ILE A 113 17.55 -4.79 2.12
CA ILE A 113 18.08 -4.37 3.42
C ILE A 113 18.53 -5.52 4.33
N SER A 114 17.99 -6.73 4.14
CA SER A 114 18.36 -7.89 4.98
C SER A 114 19.85 -8.23 4.92
N ARG A 115 20.46 -8.13 3.74
CA ARG A 115 21.90 -8.44 3.56
C ARG A 115 22.80 -7.38 4.21
N ILE A 116 22.43 -6.11 4.13
CA ILE A 116 23.15 -5.02 4.82
C ILE A 116 23.06 -5.16 6.33
N GLY A 117 21.89 -5.56 6.85
CA GLY A 117 21.67 -5.71 8.28
C GLY A 117 22.30 -6.96 8.91
N SER A 118 23.10 -7.74 8.16
CA SER A 118 23.65 -9.03 8.61
C SER A 118 22.60 -10.03 9.10
N TYR A 119 21.37 -9.94 8.57
CA TYR A 119 20.32 -10.92 8.87
C TYR A 119 20.63 -12.23 8.15
N SER A 120 20.32 -13.36 8.78
CA SER A 120 20.46 -14.67 8.14
C SER A 120 19.46 -14.78 6.98
N VAL A 121 19.94 -14.58 5.76
CA VAL A 121 19.14 -14.76 4.54
C VAL A 121 19.18 -16.24 4.18
N LYS A 122 18.04 -16.92 4.27
CA LYS A 122 17.84 -18.24 3.69
C LYS A 122 17.15 -18.09 2.36
N GLU A 123 17.49 -18.95 1.40
CA GLU A 123 16.75 -19.01 0.14
C GLU A 123 15.25 -19.16 0.42
N ASN A 124 14.46 -18.31 -0.24
CA ASN A 124 13.02 -18.29 -0.07
C ASN A 124 12.38 -18.12 -1.45
N ARG A 125 11.44 -19.00 -1.80
CA ARG A 125 10.77 -18.96 -3.11
C ARG A 125 10.00 -17.65 -3.33
N ASN A 126 9.51 -17.06 -2.24
CA ASN A 126 8.66 -15.87 -2.25
C ASN A 126 9.44 -14.56 -2.05
N ALA A 127 10.77 -14.61 -1.88
CA ALA A 127 11.59 -13.41 -1.69
C ALA A 127 12.91 -13.46 -2.47
N ASP A 128 13.20 -12.42 -3.24
CA ASP A 128 14.53 -12.19 -3.79
C ASP A 128 15.29 -11.23 -2.85
N PHE A 129 16.56 -11.52 -2.57
CA PHE A 129 17.40 -10.71 -1.70
C PHE A 129 18.53 -10.10 -2.52
N LEU A 130 18.52 -8.78 -2.66
CA LEU A 130 19.54 -8.02 -3.37
C LEU A 130 20.65 -7.59 -2.39
N GLU A 131 21.82 -7.26 -2.93
CA GLU A 131 22.99 -6.95 -2.10
C GLU A 131 22.83 -5.62 -1.35
N ALA A 132 22.32 -4.58 -2.01
CA ALA A 132 22.19 -3.25 -1.41
C ALA A 132 21.12 -2.38 -2.09
N PRO A 133 20.60 -1.34 -1.39
CA PRO A 133 19.71 -0.33 -1.97
C PRO A 133 20.35 0.53 -3.06
N THR A 134 21.67 0.45 -3.26
CA THR A 134 22.40 1.08 -4.37
C THR A 134 22.26 0.31 -5.68
N GLU A 135 21.88 -0.97 -5.64
CA GLU A 135 21.79 -1.85 -6.81
C GLU A 135 20.46 -1.66 -7.57
N LEU A 136 20.22 -0.44 -8.07
CA LEU A 136 18.97 -0.08 -8.75
C LEU A 136 18.76 -0.85 -10.07
N THR A 137 19.84 -1.26 -10.72
CA THR A 137 19.79 -2.11 -11.92
C THR A 137 19.22 -3.47 -11.59
N ASP A 138 19.74 -4.13 -10.55
CA ASP A 138 19.26 -5.44 -10.10
C ASP A 138 17.84 -5.36 -9.56
N LEU A 139 17.48 -4.26 -8.90
CA LEU A 139 16.11 -3.99 -8.50
C LEU A 139 15.17 -3.93 -9.71
N MET A 140 15.52 -3.17 -10.74
CA MET A 140 14.72 -3.09 -11.96
C MET A 140 14.56 -4.47 -12.61
N LEU A 141 15.64 -5.24 -12.73
CA LEU A 141 15.61 -6.59 -13.31
C LEU A 141 14.75 -7.56 -12.49
N SER A 142 14.83 -7.51 -11.16
CA SER A 142 14.02 -8.36 -10.28
C SER A 142 12.53 -7.99 -10.34
N ILE A 143 12.19 -6.70 -10.41
CA ILE A 143 10.81 -6.23 -10.62
C ILE A 143 10.29 -6.75 -11.97
N GLU A 144 11.02 -6.54 -13.07
CA GLU A 144 10.61 -6.99 -14.40
C GLU A 144 10.42 -8.50 -14.49
N LYS A 145 11.36 -9.26 -13.94
CA LYS A 145 11.29 -10.72 -13.91
C LYS A 145 10.04 -11.18 -13.16
N SER A 146 9.79 -10.60 -11.99
CA SER A 146 8.62 -10.91 -11.17
C SER A 146 7.32 -10.51 -11.87
N ALA A 147 7.30 -9.34 -12.52
CA ALA A 147 6.12 -8.83 -13.21
C ALA A 147 5.76 -9.72 -14.40
N LYS A 148 6.74 -10.18 -15.18
CA LYS A 148 6.55 -11.15 -16.28
C LYS A 148 6.00 -12.51 -15.83
N GLN A 149 6.30 -12.93 -14.61
CA GLN A 149 5.79 -14.18 -14.04
C GLN A 149 4.34 -14.08 -13.55
N ILE A 150 3.86 -12.85 -13.28
CA ILE A 150 2.48 -12.61 -12.84
C ILE A 150 1.62 -12.29 -14.06
N HIS A 151 0.68 -13.19 -14.37
CA HIS A 151 -0.27 -12.99 -15.47
C HIS A 151 -1.45 -12.08 -15.06
N GLY A 152 -1.81 -11.15 -15.93
CA GLY A 152 -2.94 -10.23 -15.75
C GLY A 152 -2.63 -9.10 -14.75
N LYS A 153 -3.72 -8.54 -14.18
CA LYS A 153 -3.64 -7.41 -13.24
C LYS A 153 -2.78 -7.76 -12.02
N LYS A 154 -1.90 -6.85 -11.67
CA LYS A 154 -0.98 -7.00 -10.54
C LYS A 154 -0.76 -5.68 -9.84
N PHE A 155 -0.20 -5.72 -8.63
CA PHE A 155 0.27 -4.52 -7.95
C PHE A 155 1.79 -4.51 -7.80
N LEU A 156 2.36 -3.31 -7.66
CA LEU A 156 3.72 -3.07 -7.20
C LEU A 156 3.70 -2.06 -6.06
N ILE A 157 4.37 -2.38 -4.95
CA ILE A 157 4.65 -1.41 -3.89
C ILE A 157 6.16 -1.23 -3.77
N ILE A 158 6.62 0.02 -3.79
CA ILE A 158 8.00 0.38 -3.42
C ILE A 158 7.98 1.05 -2.05
N ASP A 159 8.42 0.30 -1.04
CA ASP A 159 8.55 0.72 0.35
C ASP A 159 10.05 0.75 0.74
N SER A 160 10.76 1.86 0.58
CA SER A 160 10.30 3.20 0.19
C SER A 160 11.27 3.93 -0.73
N VAL A 161 10.74 4.89 -1.49
CA VAL A 161 11.55 5.83 -2.29
C VAL A 161 12.38 6.74 -1.37
N SER A 162 11.82 7.19 -0.23
CA SER A 162 12.57 7.97 0.77
C SER A 162 13.80 7.25 1.29
N THR A 163 13.74 5.93 1.44
CA THR A 163 14.89 5.14 1.89
C THR A 163 15.89 4.91 0.77
N LEU A 164 15.44 4.73 -0.48
CA LEU A 164 16.37 4.68 -1.62
C LEU A 164 17.22 5.96 -1.73
N LEU A 165 16.68 7.12 -1.38
CA LEU A 165 17.40 8.40 -1.35
C LEU A 165 18.48 8.50 -0.28
N ILE A 166 18.43 7.67 0.76
CA ILE A 166 19.49 7.62 1.77
C ILE A 166 20.77 7.02 1.16
N TYR A 167 20.62 6.12 0.19
CA TYR A 167 21.73 5.38 -0.41
C TYR A 167 22.13 5.88 -1.80
N ASN A 168 21.30 6.72 -2.43
CA ASN A 168 21.47 7.13 -3.81
C ASN A 168 21.17 8.61 -3.99
N GLU A 169 21.87 9.23 -4.94
CA GLU A 169 21.62 10.60 -5.36
C GLU A 169 20.21 10.77 -5.95
N ALA A 170 19.56 11.90 -5.66
CA ALA A 170 18.19 12.18 -6.10
C ALA A 170 18.00 12.06 -7.63
N PRO A 171 18.89 12.59 -8.50
CA PRO A 171 18.75 12.43 -9.95
C PRO A 171 18.79 10.96 -10.42
N THR A 172 19.48 10.09 -9.68
CA THR A 172 19.53 8.66 -9.96
C THR A 172 18.18 8.00 -9.66
N ILE A 173 17.57 8.34 -8.52
CA ILE A 173 16.24 7.85 -8.14
C ILE A 173 15.16 8.39 -9.08
N GLU A 174 15.23 9.65 -9.51
CA GLU A 174 14.30 10.23 -10.48
C GLU A 174 14.33 9.45 -11.81
N LYS A 175 15.53 9.15 -12.34
CA LYS A 175 15.69 8.33 -13.55
C LYS A 175 15.19 6.91 -13.38
N PHE A 176 15.44 6.29 -12.22
CA PHE A 176 14.95 4.96 -11.89
C PHE A 176 13.41 4.94 -11.87
N VAL A 177 12.77 5.86 -11.16
CA VAL A 177 11.30 5.96 -11.08
C VAL A 177 10.70 6.23 -12.46
N HIS A 178 11.27 7.15 -13.24
CA HIS A 178 10.80 7.42 -14.59
C HIS A 178 10.87 6.18 -15.49
N SER A 179 12.00 5.46 -15.46
CA SER A 179 12.20 4.23 -16.23
C SER A 179 11.23 3.13 -15.79
N LEU A 180 11.01 2.99 -14.48
CA LEU A 180 10.11 2.00 -13.91
C LEU A 180 8.67 2.22 -14.39
N ILE A 181 8.18 3.46 -14.25
CA ILE A 181 6.82 3.84 -14.66
C ILE A 181 6.61 3.57 -16.15
N GLY A 182 7.59 3.92 -16.98
CA GLY A 182 7.55 3.66 -18.42
C GLY A 182 7.34 2.18 -18.75
N LYS A 183 8.04 1.28 -18.05
CA LYS A 183 7.92 -0.17 -18.27
C LYS A 183 6.58 -0.74 -17.80
N LEU A 184 6.11 -0.30 -16.62
CA LEU A 184 4.89 -0.82 -16.01
C LEU A 184 3.59 -0.36 -16.70
N SER A 185 3.64 0.73 -17.46
CA SER A 185 2.49 1.25 -18.23
C SER A 185 1.89 0.23 -19.20
N THR A 186 2.65 -0.80 -19.58
CA THR A 186 2.23 -1.85 -20.53
C THR A 186 1.68 -3.12 -19.87
N GLU A 187 1.70 -3.21 -18.53
CA GLU A 187 1.53 -4.49 -17.81
C GLU A 187 0.27 -4.61 -16.93
N GLU A 188 -0.75 -3.74 -17.09
CA GLU A 188 -1.92 -3.67 -16.18
C GLU A 188 -1.49 -3.65 -14.69
N THR A 189 -0.48 -2.82 -14.35
CA THR A 189 0.11 -2.77 -13.01
C THR A 189 -0.35 -1.54 -12.25
N LYS A 190 -0.85 -1.76 -11.03
CA LYS A 190 -1.18 -0.71 -10.06
C LYS A 190 0.02 -0.48 -9.14
N THR A 191 0.64 0.69 -9.21
CA THR A 191 1.90 0.98 -8.52
C THR A 191 1.67 1.98 -7.39
N ALA A 192 2.22 1.69 -6.20
CA ALA A 192 2.30 2.62 -5.09
C ALA A 192 3.77 2.90 -4.75
N LEU A 193 4.17 4.16 -4.86
CA LEU A 193 5.49 4.65 -4.46
C LEU A 193 5.36 5.30 -3.08
N LEU A 194 5.95 4.70 -2.04
CA LEU A 194 5.87 5.26 -0.69
C LEU A 194 7.02 6.22 -0.45
N VAL A 195 6.69 7.39 0.08
CA VAL A 195 7.65 8.41 0.53
C VAL A 195 7.27 8.88 1.91
N SER A 196 8.21 8.79 2.85
CA SER A 196 8.11 9.50 4.13
C SER A 196 8.26 11.00 3.88
N GLU A 197 7.19 11.76 4.10
CA GLU A 197 7.17 13.20 3.84
C GLU A 197 8.06 13.95 4.84
N SER A 198 9.00 14.73 4.31
CA SER A 198 10.04 15.46 5.05
C SER A 198 10.58 16.61 4.19
N GLU A 199 11.36 17.52 4.76
CA GLU A 199 11.99 18.62 3.99
C GLU A 199 12.96 18.08 2.92
N GLU A 200 13.69 17.02 3.25
CA GLU A 200 14.71 16.39 2.40
C GLU A 200 14.07 15.73 1.16
N THR A 201 12.83 15.28 1.26
CA THR A 201 12.12 14.60 0.16
C THR A 201 11.32 15.56 -0.73
N LYS A 202 11.18 16.84 -0.37
CA LYS A 202 10.32 17.79 -1.11
C LYS A 202 10.70 17.93 -2.59
N ALA A 203 11.99 18.10 -2.87
CA ALA A 203 12.47 18.36 -4.22
C ALA A 203 12.16 17.18 -5.15
N ILE A 204 12.51 15.97 -4.74
CA ILE A 204 12.23 14.77 -5.53
C ILE A 204 10.74 14.45 -5.59
N VAL A 205 9.97 14.65 -4.50
CA VAL A 205 8.51 14.50 -4.53
C VAL A 205 7.89 15.41 -5.58
N HIS A 206 8.37 16.66 -5.68
CA HIS A 206 7.96 17.57 -6.74
C HIS A 206 8.27 16.98 -8.11
N THR A 207 9.50 16.52 -8.37
CA THR A 207 9.87 15.91 -9.65
C THR A 207 9.01 14.68 -9.99
N ILE A 208 9.02 13.65 -9.13
CA ILE A 208 8.38 12.35 -9.41
C ILE A 208 6.85 12.44 -9.48
N SER A 209 6.24 13.44 -8.83
CA SER A 209 4.79 13.64 -8.90
C SER A 209 4.30 13.91 -10.33
N HIS A 210 5.13 14.50 -11.20
CA HIS A 210 4.80 14.73 -12.61
C HIS A 210 4.69 13.44 -13.42
N PHE A 211 5.28 12.33 -12.93
CA PHE A 211 5.21 11.02 -13.57
C PHE A 211 4.07 10.16 -13.01
N CYS A 212 3.40 10.60 -11.95
CA CYS A 212 2.38 9.84 -11.25
C CYS A 212 0.98 10.30 -11.67
N ASP A 213 0.05 9.36 -11.79
CA ASP A 213 -1.36 9.65 -12.08
C ASP A 213 -2.06 10.29 -10.88
N LYS A 214 -1.55 10.02 -9.67
CA LYS A 214 -2.15 10.51 -8.42
C LYS A 214 -1.10 10.73 -7.35
N VAL A 215 -1.27 11.79 -6.57
CA VAL A 215 -0.57 12.00 -5.30
C VAL A 215 -1.58 11.85 -4.17
N VAL A 216 -1.30 10.95 -3.22
CA VAL A 216 -2.13 10.68 -2.05
C VAL A 216 -1.34 11.06 -0.80
N ARG A 217 -1.85 12.02 -0.03
CA ARG A 217 -1.23 12.46 1.22
C ARG A 217 -1.94 11.86 2.40
N VAL A 218 -1.31 10.95 3.14
CA VAL A 218 -1.86 10.39 4.38
C VAL A 218 -1.24 11.12 5.58
N GLN A 219 -1.98 12.14 6.01
CA GLN A 219 -1.75 12.90 7.22
C GLN A 219 -2.39 12.20 8.40
#